data_AF-A0A8S4RUW9-F1
#
_entry.id   AF-A0A8S4RUW9-F1
#
_cell.length_a   1.000
_cell.length_b   1.000
_cell.length_c   1.000
_cell.angle_alpha   90.00
_cell.angle_beta   90.00
_cell.angle_gamma   90.00
#
_symmetry.space_group_name_H-M   'P 1'
#
loop_
_entity.id
_entity.type
_entity.pdbx_description
1 polymer ?
#
loop_
_entity_poly.entity_id
_entity_poly.type
_entity_poly.pdbx_seq_one_letter_code
_entity_poly.pdbx_strand_id
1 'polypeptide(L)'
;MAGVPAATKLIFVLSLIFNCVHSTLFESDSCYSFGSGNVFPGGARKIDHKLQFTKAMISKPAPEWEATAVVNGEITQLSLSSFKGKYLVFFFYPLDFTFVCPTEILAFSERIEEFRKINTDVVACSVDSHFTHLAWINTPRKEGGLGKINIPLLSDLTHSIAKDYGVFLEDLGHTLRGLFIIDDKGILRQITMNDLPVGRSVDETLRLVQAFQYTDQHGEVCPAGWKPGQDTIIPNPAEKKKYFQKVAD
;
A
#
# COMPACT_ATOMS: atom_id res chain seq x y z
N MET A 1 30.18 -79.55 -15.08
CA MET A 1 30.14 -80.45 -13.90
C MET A 1 30.67 -79.70 -12.69
N ALA A 2 30.17 -80.05 -11.50
CA ALA A 2 30.36 -79.45 -10.16
C ALA A 2 29.50 -78.19 -9.90
N GLY A 3 28.73 -78.06 -8.81
CA GLY A 3 28.38 -78.91 -7.64
C GLY A 3 27.36 -78.10 -6.78
N VAL A 4 26.17 -78.61 -6.43
CA VAL A 4 25.76 -79.29 -5.16
C VAL A 4 25.78 -78.35 -3.91
N PRO A 5 24.81 -78.38 -2.96
CA PRO A 5 23.33 -78.32 -3.01
C PRO A 5 22.78 -77.32 -1.93
N ALA A 6 21.44 -77.22 -1.73
CA ALA A 6 20.79 -77.13 -0.40
C ALA A 6 19.29 -76.84 -0.48
N ALA A 7 18.48 -77.75 0.09
CA ALA A 7 17.12 -77.51 0.58
C ALA A 7 17.21 -77.26 2.10
N THR A 8 16.37 -76.46 2.77
CA THR A 8 14.98 -76.82 3.13
C THR A 8 14.30 -75.63 3.83
N LYS A 9 12.98 -75.53 3.64
CA LYS A 9 11.99 -74.53 4.12
C LYS A 9 11.87 -74.42 5.65
N LEU A 10 11.51 -73.24 6.19
CA LEU A 10 10.12 -72.87 6.61
C LEU A 10 10.08 -71.70 7.65
N ILE A 11 9.54 -70.53 7.23
CA ILE A 11 8.60 -69.58 7.88
C ILE A 11 8.89 -69.05 9.31
N PHE A 12 9.12 -67.73 9.46
CA PHE A 12 8.17 -66.77 10.07
C PHE A 12 8.59 -65.31 9.84
N VAL A 13 7.58 -64.47 9.61
CA VAL A 13 7.58 -63.10 9.07
C VAL A 13 7.67 -62.06 10.21
N LEU A 14 8.44 -60.97 10.04
CA LEU A 14 7.94 -59.57 10.14
C LEU A 14 9.05 -58.50 9.99
N SER A 15 8.87 -57.67 8.95
CA SER A 15 9.09 -56.20 8.84
C SER A 15 10.50 -55.62 9.11
N LEU A 16 11.28 -55.35 8.06
CA LEU A 16 11.44 -54.06 7.34
C LEU A 16 12.13 -52.96 8.18
N ILE A 17 13.44 -52.75 8.04
CA ILE A 17 14.22 -52.12 6.95
C ILE A 17 14.26 -50.58 7.04
N PHE A 18 15.46 -50.10 7.38
CA PHE A 18 16.17 -48.88 6.96
C PHE A 18 15.52 -47.51 7.14
N ASN A 19 16.25 -46.62 7.80
CA ASN A 19 16.68 -45.44 7.05
C ASN A 19 18.06 -44.93 7.45
N CYS A 20 18.81 -44.61 6.40
CA CYS A 20 20.21 -44.22 6.39
C CYS A 20 20.33 -42.70 6.32
N VAL A 21 21.43 -42.22 6.89
CA VAL A 21 22.01 -40.87 6.96
C VAL A 21 21.84 -40.00 5.70
N HIS A 22 21.47 -38.73 5.88
CA HIS A 22 22.08 -37.62 5.12
C HIS A 22 22.09 -36.30 5.91
N SER A 23 23.29 -35.74 5.98
CA SER A 23 23.66 -34.40 6.44
C SER A 23 23.19 -33.30 5.49
N THR A 24 22.81 -32.12 6.00
CA THR A 24 23.37 -30.79 5.63
C THR A 24 22.65 -29.64 6.33
N LEU A 25 23.44 -28.77 6.96
CA LEU A 25 23.36 -27.30 7.08
C LEU A 25 22.06 -26.61 6.61
N PHE A 26 21.43 -25.86 7.50
CA PHE A 26 21.10 -24.43 7.32
C PHE A 26 20.65 -23.87 8.67
N GLU A 27 21.47 -22.98 9.22
CA GLU A 27 21.12 -22.11 10.34
C GLU A 27 20.80 -20.73 9.75
N SER A 28 19.83 -20.03 10.34
CA SER A 28 19.31 -18.67 10.05
C SER A 28 17.98 -18.60 9.29
N ASP A 29 16.88 -18.52 10.05
CA ASP A 29 15.78 -17.56 9.82
C ASP A 29 14.90 -17.53 11.10
N SER A 30 15.45 -16.95 12.17
CA SER A 30 14.63 -16.64 13.35
C SER A 30 13.81 -15.38 13.07
N CYS A 31 12.57 -15.54 12.63
CA CYS A 31 11.60 -14.46 12.59
C CYS A 31 11.33 -13.96 14.02
N TYR A 32 11.53 -12.67 14.27
CA TYR A 32 11.17 -12.03 15.52
C TYR A 32 9.64 -11.96 15.63
N SER A 33 9.04 -12.79 16.49
CA SER A 33 7.65 -12.64 16.88
C SER A 33 7.57 -11.71 18.09
N PHE A 34 6.85 -10.60 17.95
CA PHE A 34 6.47 -9.75 19.07
C PHE A 34 4.95 -9.87 19.26
N GLY A 35 4.53 -10.35 20.44
CA GLY A 35 3.11 -10.46 20.81
C GLY A 35 2.30 -11.34 19.85
N SER A 36 2.58 -12.65 19.79
CA SER A 36 1.77 -13.67 19.09
C SER A 36 1.48 -13.43 17.60
N GLY A 37 2.03 -12.38 16.99
CA GLY A 37 1.86 -12.02 15.58
C GLY A 37 3.17 -12.18 14.81
N ASN A 38 3.04 -12.49 13.52
CA ASN A 38 4.16 -12.50 12.57
C ASN A 38 4.19 -11.17 11.80
N VAL A 39 5.37 -10.55 11.69
CA VAL A 39 5.58 -9.33 10.90
C VAL A 39 5.60 -9.62 9.39
N PHE A 40 5.97 -10.85 9.01
CA PHE A 40 6.07 -11.30 7.63
C PHE A 40 5.11 -12.47 7.39
N PRO A 41 4.49 -12.59 6.20
CA PRO A 41 3.74 -13.77 5.82
C PRO A 41 4.69 -14.96 5.69
N GLY A 42 4.74 -15.82 6.72
CA GLY A 42 5.45 -17.09 6.71
C GLY A 42 4.59 -18.19 6.10
N GLY A 43 4.76 -18.46 4.81
CA GLY A 43 4.07 -19.55 4.11
C GLY A 43 4.87 -20.05 2.92
N ALA A 44 5.00 -21.38 2.81
CA ALA A 44 5.70 -22.04 1.71
C ALA A 44 5.20 -21.56 0.34
N ARG A 45 6.13 -21.10 -0.51
CA ARG A 45 5.86 -20.69 -1.90
C ARG A 45 5.33 -21.87 -2.72
N LYS A 46 4.02 -22.04 -2.77
CA LYS A 46 3.38 -22.51 -4.01
C LYS A 46 3.31 -21.30 -4.93
N ILE A 47 4.09 -21.32 -6.01
CA ILE A 47 3.95 -20.33 -7.08
C ILE A 47 2.70 -20.72 -7.88
N ASP A 48 1.54 -20.35 -7.35
CA ASP A 48 0.32 -20.23 -8.14
C ASP A 48 0.28 -18.78 -8.64
N HIS A 49 0.36 -18.58 -9.96
CA HIS A 49 0.28 -17.23 -10.54
C HIS A 49 -1.17 -16.73 -10.45
N LYS A 50 -1.57 -16.27 -9.27
CA LYS A 50 -2.89 -15.65 -9.05
C LYS A 50 -2.91 -14.30 -9.75
N LEU A 51 -3.71 -14.20 -10.82
CA LEU A 51 -3.96 -12.92 -11.50
C LEU A 51 -4.53 -11.91 -10.50
N GLN A 52 -3.87 -10.76 -10.41
CA GLN A 52 -4.35 -9.61 -9.64
C GLN A 52 -5.12 -8.70 -10.59
N PHE A 53 -6.39 -8.44 -10.28
CA PHE A 53 -7.26 -7.56 -11.06
C PHE A 53 -7.42 -6.24 -10.32
N THR A 54 -7.37 -5.13 -11.06
CA THR A 54 -7.61 -3.78 -10.54
C THR A 54 -8.30 -2.93 -11.60
N LYS A 55 -9.17 -2.01 -11.16
CA LYS A 55 -9.73 -0.97 -12.02
C LYS A 55 -8.86 0.28 -12.04
N ALA A 56 -7.95 0.43 -11.06
CA ALA A 56 -7.07 1.59 -10.95
C ALA A 56 -5.96 1.55 -12.01
N MET A 57 -6.06 2.44 -13.00
CA MET A 57 -5.07 2.59 -14.07
C MET A 57 -4.65 4.05 -14.17
N ILE A 58 -3.34 4.32 -14.08
CA ILE A 58 -2.79 5.67 -14.30
C ILE A 58 -3.21 6.17 -15.69
N SER A 59 -3.51 7.47 -15.81
CA SER A 59 -4.06 8.16 -16.98
C SER A 59 -5.52 7.85 -17.33
N LYS A 60 -6.20 7.02 -16.53
CA LYS A 60 -7.64 6.75 -16.66
C LYS A 60 -8.40 7.38 -15.49
N PRO A 61 -9.73 7.57 -15.62
CA PRO A 61 -10.57 7.94 -14.48
C PRO A 61 -10.32 6.99 -13.30
N ALA A 62 -10.16 7.55 -12.11
CA ALA A 62 -10.02 6.75 -10.90
C ALA A 62 -11.31 5.94 -10.63
N PRO A 63 -11.24 4.72 -10.06
CA PRO A 63 -12.43 3.96 -9.74
C PRO A 63 -13.34 4.74 -8.77
N GLU A 64 -14.60 4.93 -9.16
CA GLU A 64 -15.61 5.63 -8.36
C GLU A 64 -15.87 4.87 -7.05
N TRP A 65 -16.13 5.63 -6.00
CA TRP A 65 -16.52 5.08 -4.70
C TRP A 65 -17.49 6.02 -3.99
N GLU A 66 -18.36 5.42 -3.19
CA GLU A 66 -19.22 6.09 -2.22
C GLU A 66 -19.29 5.19 -0.99
N ALA A 67 -18.97 5.74 0.18
CA ALA A 67 -19.02 4.99 1.43
C ALA A 67 -19.18 5.93 2.63
N THR A 68 -19.46 5.31 3.78
CA THR A 68 -19.55 6.03 5.05
C THR A 68 -18.15 6.40 5.54
N ALA A 69 -17.99 7.63 6.00
CA ALA A 69 -16.76 8.16 6.57
C ALA A 69 -17.02 8.84 7.92
N VAL A 70 -15.98 8.92 8.75
CA VAL A 70 -15.96 9.82 9.91
C VAL A 70 -15.25 11.10 9.50
N VAL A 71 -15.97 12.24 9.54
CA VAL A 71 -15.47 13.57 9.19
C VAL A 71 -15.73 14.49 10.37
N ASN A 72 -14.68 15.09 10.94
CA ASN A 72 -14.77 15.97 12.11
C ASN A 72 -15.51 15.34 13.31
N GLY A 73 -15.43 14.01 13.47
CA GLY A 73 -16.10 13.26 14.53
C GLY A 73 -17.56 12.89 14.24
N GLU A 74 -18.08 13.26 13.07
CA GLU A 74 -19.44 12.93 12.63
C GLU A 74 -19.41 11.84 11.55
N ILE A 75 -20.40 10.94 11.58
CA ILE A 75 -20.58 9.91 10.57
C ILE A 75 -21.37 10.51 9.41
N THR A 76 -20.80 10.49 8.21
CA THR A 76 -21.41 11.03 6.98
C THR A 76 -21.13 10.14 5.78
N GLN A 77 -21.93 10.27 4.72
CA GLN A 77 -21.58 9.73 3.41
C GLN A 77 -20.54 10.61 2.72
N LEU A 78 -19.59 9.98 2.05
CA LEU A 78 -18.57 10.62 1.23
C LEU A 78 -18.41 9.86 -0.08
N SER A 79 -18.19 10.58 -1.17
CA SER A 79 -17.95 9.98 -2.49
C SER A 79 -16.77 10.64 -3.18
N LEU A 80 -16.13 9.93 -4.10
CA LEU A 80 -15.05 10.47 -4.94
C LEU A 80 -15.48 11.75 -5.66
N SER A 81 -16.73 11.77 -6.14
CA SER A 81 -17.31 12.91 -6.86
C SER A 81 -17.34 14.21 -6.04
N SER A 82 -17.30 14.14 -4.71
CA SER A 82 -17.26 15.29 -3.80
C SER A 82 -15.95 16.09 -3.91
N PHE A 83 -14.91 15.50 -4.51
CA PHE A 83 -13.59 16.09 -4.68
C PHE A 83 -13.32 16.64 -6.09
N LYS A 84 -14.32 16.64 -6.99
CA LYS A 84 -14.17 17.23 -8.33
C LYS A 84 -13.73 18.69 -8.25
N GLY A 85 -12.77 19.08 -9.10
CA GLY A 85 -12.16 20.41 -9.08
C GLY A 85 -11.03 20.57 -8.05
N LYS A 86 -10.67 19.52 -7.33
CA LYS A 86 -9.52 19.47 -6.41
C LYS A 86 -8.66 18.25 -6.70
N TYR A 87 -7.37 18.36 -6.40
CA TYR A 87 -6.55 17.17 -6.28
C TYR A 87 -6.97 16.39 -5.03
N LEU A 88 -6.85 15.06 -5.08
CA LEU A 88 -7.13 14.18 -3.97
C LEU A 88 -5.98 13.19 -3.78
N VAL A 89 -5.44 13.16 -2.56
CA VAL A 89 -4.62 12.05 -2.08
C VAL A 89 -5.55 11.07 -1.39
N PHE A 90 -5.77 9.92 -2.01
CA PHE A 90 -6.58 8.83 -1.45
C PHE A 90 -5.67 7.67 -1.06
N PHE A 91 -5.64 7.30 0.21
CA PHE A 91 -4.72 6.27 0.68
C PHE A 91 -5.39 5.24 1.58
N PHE A 92 -4.97 3.99 1.43
CA PHE A 92 -5.37 2.88 2.26
C PHE A 92 -4.34 2.61 3.34
N TYR A 93 -4.81 2.15 4.50
CA TYR A 93 -3.98 1.59 5.55
C TYR A 93 -4.56 0.24 6.00
N PRO A 94 -3.72 -0.69 6.51
CA PRO A 94 -4.15 -2.04 6.85
C PRO A 94 -5.36 -2.10 7.81
N LEU A 95 -5.19 -1.64 9.05
CA LEU A 95 -6.16 -1.82 10.14
C LEU A 95 -6.04 -0.72 11.20
N ASP A 96 -7.17 -0.37 11.81
CA ASP A 96 -7.27 0.42 13.03
C ASP A 96 -6.53 -0.25 14.22
N PHE A 97 -6.11 0.54 15.21
CA PHE A 97 -5.46 0.08 16.45
C PHE A 97 -4.16 -0.76 16.25
N THR A 98 -3.46 -0.55 15.13
CA THR A 98 -2.15 -1.17 14.85
C THR A 98 -0.99 -0.18 14.94
N PHE A 99 0.21 -0.56 14.49
CA PHE A 99 1.47 0.13 14.83
C PHE A 99 1.82 1.30 13.91
N VAL A 100 1.99 1.03 12.61
CA VAL A 100 2.46 2.05 11.64
C VAL A 100 1.31 2.93 11.16
N CYS A 101 0.11 2.38 11.02
CA CYS A 101 -1.09 3.07 10.53
C CYS A 101 -1.38 4.42 11.22
N PRO A 102 -1.39 4.53 12.58
CA PRO A 102 -1.65 5.82 13.24
C PRO A 102 -0.59 6.85 12.88
N THR A 103 0.68 6.46 12.71
CA THR A 103 1.76 7.40 12.38
C THR A 103 1.53 8.08 11.02
N GLU A 104 1.05 7.34 10.02
CA GLU A 104 0.76 7.87 8.68
C GLU A 104 -0.45 8.82 8.69
N ILE A 105 -1.55 8.40 9.32
CA ILE A 105 -2.79 9.20 9.42
C ILE A 105 -2.51 10.52 10.14
N LEU A 106 -1.77 10.47 11.25
CA LEU A 106 -1.40 11.65 12.01
C LEU A 106 -0.50 12.58 11.20
N ALA A 107 0.51 12.06 10.50
CA ALA A 107 1.41 12.88 9.70
C ALA A 107 0.68 13.64 8.58
N PHE A 108 -0.27 12.99 7.88
CA PHE A 108 -1.12 13.67 6.90
C PHE A 108 -2.09 14.66 7.56
N SER A 109 -2.72 14.28 8.67
CA SER A 109 -3.68 15.11 9.39
C SER A 109 -3.06 16.40 9.95
N GLU A 110 -1.82 16.35 10.42
CA GLU A 110 -1.10 17.51 10.97
C GLU A 110 -0.64 18.46 9.87
N ARG A 111 -0.33 17.92 8.69
CA ARG A 111 0.16 18.67 7.52
C ARG A 111 -0.90 18.93 6.46
N ILE A 112 -2.18 18.66 6.75
CA ILE A 112 -3.28 18.80 5.79
C ILE A 112 -3.37 20.20 5.19
N GLU A 113 -3.00 21.23 5.96
CA GLU A 113 -3.01 22.62 5.49
C GLU A 113 -1.99 22.89 4.38
N GLU A 114 -0.91 22.11 4.28
CA GLU A 114 0.03 22.20 3.14
C GLU A 114 -0.63 21.73 1.84
N PHE A 115 -1.47 20.69 1.91
CA PHE A 115 -2.24 20.17 0.77
C PHE A 115 -3.39 21.12 0.40
N ARG A 116 -4.16 21.60 1.40
CA ARG A 116 -5.29 22.52 1.15
C ARG A 116 -4.87 23.83 0.51
N LYS A 117 -3.69 24.36 0.87
CA LYS A 117 -3.11 25.57 0.24
C LYS A 117 -2.89 25.43 -1.26
N ILE A 118 -2.64 24.22 -1.75
CA ILE A 118 -2.48 23.90 -3.17
C ILE A 118 -3.72 23.19 -3.73
N ASN A 119 -4.91 23.50 -3.22
CA ASN A 119 -6.20 22.95 -3.69
C ASN A 119 -6.23 21.40 -3.73
N THR A 120 -5.67 20.77 -2.69
CA THR A 120 -5.61 19.31 -2.54
C THR A 120 -6.22 18.88 -1.21
N ASP A 121 -7.06 17.85 -1.23
CA ASP A 121 -7.58 17.20 -0.02
C ASP A 121 -6.98 15.80 0.15
N VAL A 122 -7.12 15.22 1.35
CA VAL A 122 -6.57 13.91 1.71
C VAL A 122 -7.66 13.07 2.38
N VAL A 123 -7.81 11.81 1.98
CA VAL A 123 -8.75 10.83 2.57
C VAL A 123 -8.01 9.54 2.87
N ALA A 124 -8.18 9.03 4.09
CA ALA A 124 -7.67 7.72 4.49
C ALA A 124 -8.79 6.67 4.45
N CYS A 125 -8.48 5.42 4.13
CA CYS A 125 -9.43 4.32 4.03
C CYS A 125 -8.88 3.02 4.63
N SER A 126 -9.71 2.26 5.33
CA SER A 126 -9.43 0.85 5.66
C SER A 126 -10.71 0.02 5.58
N VAL A 127 -10.59 -1.28 5.85
CA VAL A 127 -11.73 -2.22 5.89
C VAL A 127 -12.52 -2.16 7.20
N ASP A 128 -12.06 -1.35 8.18
CA ASP A 128 -12.71 -1.23 9.48
C ASP A 128 -14.04 -0.48 9.39
N SER A 129 -14.90 -0.67 10.39
CA SER A 129 -16.19 0.03 10.46
C SER A 129 -16.02 1.50 10.83
N HIS A 130 -16.92 2.37 10.37
CA HIS A 130 -16.96 3.77 10.80
C HIS A 130 -17.17 3.94 12.32
N PHE A 131 -17.76 2.95 13.02
CA PHE A 131 -17.82 2.94 14.48
C PHE A 131 -16.43 2.70 15.10
N THR A 132 -15.64 1.80 14.52
CA THR A 132 -14.26 1.53 14.93
C THR A 132 -13.39 2.78 14.73
N HIS A 133 -13.53 3.44 13.58
CA HIS A 133 -12.86 4.71 13.31
C HIS A 133 -13.17 5.76 14.37
N LEU A 134 -14.45 5.94 14.70
CA LEU A 134 -14.86 6.92 15.71
C LEU A 134 -14.30 6.57 17.10
N ALA A 135 -14.29 5.28 17.46
CA ALA A 135 -13.67 4.83 18.71
C ALA A 135 -12.16 5.15 18.72
N TRP A 136 -11.45 4.91 17.61
CA TRP A 136 -10.01 5.14 17.51
C TRP A 136 -9.62 6.62 17.51
N ILE A 137 -10.45 7.48 16.91
CA ILE A 137 -10.37 8.95 17.02
C ILE A 137 -10.53 9.39 18.48
N ASN A 138 -11.43 8.76 19.23
CA ASN A 138 -11.68 9.09 20.64
C ASN A 138 -10.60 8.53 21.58
N THR A 139 -9.78 7.56 21.14
CA THR A 139 -8.65 7.06 21.92
C THR A 139 -7.50 8.09 21.95
N PRO A 140 -6.90 8.38 23.13
CA PRO A 140 -5.75 9.27 23.23
C PRO A 140 -4.53 8.77 22.45
N ARG A 141 -3.77 9.68 21.83
CA ARG A 141 -2.54 9.35 21.10
C ARG A 141 -1.49 8.63 21.95
N LYS A 142 -1.42 8.93 23.24
CA LYS A 142 -0.52 8.26 24.20
C LYS A 142 -0.81 6.77 24.38
N GLU A 143 -2.02 6.34 24.01
CA GLU A 143 -2.48 4.96 24.07
C GLU A 143 -2.50 4.29 22.68
N GLY A 144 -1.92 4.92 21.67
CA GLY A 144 -1.94 4.43 20.28
C GLY A 144 -3.21 4.80 19.50
N GLY A 145 -4.03 5.71 20.04
CA GLY A 145 -5.16 6.31 19.34
C GLY A 145 -4.76 7.42 18.37
N LEU A 146 -5.76 7.99 17.68
CA LEU A 146 -5.53 9.13 16.77
C LEU A 146 -5.75 10.48 17.46
N GLY A 147 -6.63 10.54 18.47
CA GLY A 147 -7.15 11.81 18.96
C GLY A 147 -7.82 12.61 17.84
N LYS A 148 -7.89 13.94 17.99
CA LYS A 148 -8.44 14.82 16.96
C LYS A 148 -7.61 14.76 15.67
N ILE A 149 -8.28 14.46 14.56
CA ILE A 149 -7.73 14.47 13.19
C ILE A 149 -8.54 15.40 12.29
N ASN A 150 -7.93 15.82 11.19
CA ASN A 150 -8.44 16.84 10.26
C ASN A 150 -8.71 16.29 8.86
N ILE A 151 -8.60 14.97 8.68
CA ILE A 151 -8.85 14.25 7.43
C ILE A 151 -9.95 13.20 7.63
N PRO A 152 -10.78 12.90 6.61
CA PRO A 152 -11.78 11.83 6.66
C PRO A 152 -11.15 10.44 6.82
N LEU A 153 -11.80 9.58 7.61
CA LEU A 153 -11.57 8.13 7.62
C LEU A 153 -12.75 7.42 6.96
N LEU A 154 -12.53 6.85 5.78
CA LEU A 154 -13.51 6.12 4.98
C LEU A 154 -13.53 4.63 5.37
N SER A 155 -14.72 4.07 5.53
CA SER A 155 -14.94 2.68 5.89
C SER A 155 -15.31 1.84 4.67
N ASP A 156 -14.47 0.85 4.32
CA ASP A 156 -14.69 -0.11 3.22
C ASP A 156 -15.01 -1.51 3.75
N LEU A 157 -16.09 -1.62 4.55
CA LEU A 157 -16.52 -2.90 5.16
C LEU A 157 -16.79 -4.03 4.16
N THR A 158 -17.16 -3.70 2.92
CA THR A 158 -17.45 -4.67 1.86
C THR A 158 -16.20 -5.09 1.08
N HIS A 159 -15.06 -4.45 1.35
CA HIS A 159 -13.77 -4.61 0.66
C HIS A 159 -13.82 -4.25 -0.84
N SER A 160 -14.94 -3.68 -1.31
CA SER A 160 -15.15 -3.40 -2.72
C SER A 160 -14.24 -2.29 -3.21
N ILE A 161 -14.00 -1.27 -2.38
CA ILE A 161 -13.16 -0.14 -2.75
C ILE A 161 -11.69 -0.59 -2.80
N ALA A 162 -11.24 -1.35 -1.80
CA ALA A 162 -9.90 -1.92 -1.77
C ALA A 162 -9.63 -2.88 -2.93
N LYS A 163 -10.63 -3.68 -3.35
CA LYS A 163 -10.54 -4.56 -4.51
C LYS A 163 -10.51 -3.78 -5.83
N ASP A 164 -11.35 -2.76 -5.97
CA ASP A 164 -11.37 -1.91 -7.17
C ASP A 164 -10.05 -1.14 -7.37
N TYR A 165 -9.42 -0.74 -6.26
CA TYR A 165 -8.09 -0.11 -6.26
C TYR A 165 -6.92 -1.11 -6.29
N GLY A 166 -7.16 -2.42 -6.17
CA GLY A 166 -6.14 -3.45 -6.27
C GLY A 166 -5.18 -3.54 -5.09
N VAL A 167 -5.63 -3.15 -3.88
CA VAL A 167 -4.80 -3.12 -2.66
C VAL A 167 -5.23 -4.14 -1.61
N PHE A 168 -6.28 -4.91 -1.86
CA PHE A 168 -6.80 -5.92 -0.94
C PHE A 168 -5.95 -7.19 -0.96
N LEU A 169 -5.51 -7.64 0.22
CA LEU A 169 -4.78 -8.89 0.41
C LEU A 169 -5.77 -10.00 0.80
N GLU A 170 -6.19 -10.78 -0.19
CA GLU A 170 -7.20 -11.85 -0.01
C GLU A 170 -6.86 -12.83 1.13
N ASP A 171 -5.57 -13.13 1.33
CA ASP A 171 -5.13 -14.10 2.35
C ASP A 171 -5.13 -13.51 3.77
N LEU A 172 -5.13 -12.18 3.91
CA LEU A 172 -5.09 -11.48 5.20
C LEU A 172 -6.40 -10.76 5.56
N GLY A 173 -7.29 -10.54 4.58
CA GLY A 173 -8.58 -9.89 4.82
C GLY A 173 -8.51 -8.37 5.04
N HIS A 174 -7.39 -7.72 4.72
CA HIS A 174 -7.21 -6.28 4.82
C HIS A 174 -6.33 -5.73 3.69
N THR A 175 -6.06 -4.43 3.69
CA THR A 175 -5.26 -3.80 2.62
C THR A 175 -3.75 -3.81 2.91
N LEU A 176 -2.95 -3.70 1.85
CA LEU A 176 -1.58 -3.19 1.96
C LEU A 176 -1.57 -1.64 2.01
N ARG A 177 -0.39 -1.02 2.11
CA ARG A 177 -0.26 0.44 2.15
C ARG A 177 -0.28 1.07 0.76
N GLY A 178 -1.46 1.23 0.19
CA GLY A 178 -1.67 1.86 -1.13
C GLY A 178 -1.98 3.35 -1.03
N LEU A 179 -1.40 4.19 -1.87
CA LEU A 179 -1.68 5.63 -1.98
C LEU A 179 -1.86 6.00 -3.45
N PHE A 180 -2.86 6.84 -3.71
CA PHE A 180 -3.28 7.26 -5.03
C PHE A 180 -3.37 8.78 -5.07
N ILE A 181 -2.78 9.40 -6.11
CA ILE A 181 -2.96 10.83 -6.39
C ILE A 181 -3.91 10.96 -7.59
N ILE A 182 -5.03 11.62 -7.37
CA ILE A 182 -6.10 11.84 -8.33
C ILE A 182 -6.17 13.34 -8.61
N ASP A 183 -6.22 13.75 -9.88
CA ASP A 183 -6.27 15.16 -10.25
C ASP A 183 -7.68 15.78 -10.14
N ASP A 184 -7.77 17.07 -10.41
CA ASP A 184 -9.00 17.88 -10.38
C ASP A 184 -10.09 17.41 -11.35
N LYS A 185 -9.74 16.57 -12.33
CA LYS A 185 -10.64 15.99 -13.33
C LYS A 185 -11.03 14.54 -12.98
N GLY A 186 -10.55 14.02 -11.85
CA GLY A 186 -10.79 12.64 -11.43
C GLY A 186 -9.92 11.61 -12.14
N ILE A 187 -8.82 12.03 -12.76
CA ILE A 187 -7.88 11.12 -13.43
C ILE A 187 -6.80 10.66 -12.46
N LEU A 188 -6.54 9.35 -12.42
CA LEU A 188 -5.49 8.79 -11.57
C LEU A 188 -4.11 9.12 -12.15
N ARG A 189 -3.26 9.79 -11.38
CA ARG A 189 -1.94 10.26 -11.80
C ARG A 189 -0.79 9.45 -11.26
N GLN A 190 -0.93 8.88 -10.06
CA GLN A 190 0.16 8.21 -9.36
C GLN A 190 -0.35 7.13 -8.41
N ILE A 191 0.44 6.04 -8.29
CA ILE A 191 0.19 4.93 -7.37
C ILE A 191 1.48 4.62 -6.61
N THR A 192 1.43 4.64 -5.28
CA THR A 192 2.49 4.12 -4.38
C THR A 192 1.94 2.93 -3.61
N MET A 193 2.65 1.81 -3.61
CA MET A 193 2.27 0.63 -2.83
C MET A 193 3.48 0.18 -2.00
N ASN A 194 3.31 0.17 -0.68
CA ASN A 194 4.29 -0.35 0.26
C ASN A 194 3.81 -1.68 0.86
N ASP A 195 4.76 -2.56 1.16
CA ASP A 195 4.52 -3.70 2.05
C ASP A 195 4.20 -3.21 3.48
N LEU A 196 3.62 -4.09 4.30
CA LEU A 196 3.08 -3.78 5.62
C LEU A 196 4.06 -3.11 6.60
N PRO A 197 5.35 -3.47 6.70
CA PRO A 197 6.22 -2.94 7.75
C PRO A 197 6.79 -1.54 7.47
N VAL A 198 6.60 -0.97 6.27
CA VAL A 198 7.26 0.28 5.85
C VAL A 198 6.24 1.39 5.59
N GLY A 199 6.26 2.44 6.40
CA GLY A 199 5.41 3.64 6.23
C GLY A 199 5.78 4.49 5.02
N ARG A 200 4.85 5.33 4.57
CA ARG A 200 5.00 6.27 3.45
C ARG A 200 5.55 7.62 3.90
N SER A 201 5.96 8.44 2.92
CA SER A 201 6.48 9.80 3.15
C SER A 201 5.49 10.86 2.68
N VAL A 202 5.05 11.73 3.62
CA VAL A 202 4.20 12.89 3.32
C VAL A 202 4.93 13.90 2.43
N ASP A 203 6.25 14.06 2.61
CA ASP A 203 7.05 14.99 1.80
C ASP A 203 7.09 14.59 0.34
N GLU A 204 7.23 13.29 0.06
CA GLU A 204 7.22 12.80 -1.32
C GLU A 204 5.83 12.92 -1.94
N THR A 205 4.77 12.65 -1.18
CA THR A 205 3.40 12.86 -1.66
C THR A 205 3.16 14.33 -2.00
N LEU A 206 3.56 15.27 -1.13
CA LEU A 206 3.42 16.70 -1.38
C LEU A 206 4.22 17.14 -2.62
N ARG A 207 5.46 16.66 -2.76
CA ARG A 207 6.31 16.94 -3.94
C ARG A 207 5.66 16.46 -5.24
N LEU A 208 5.08 15.26 -5.22
CA LEU A 208 4.40 14.69 -6.39
C LEU A 208 3.15 15.49 -6.78
N VAL A 209 2.32 15.89 -5.81
CA VAL A 209 1.15 16.76 -6.07
C VAL A 209 1.60 18.07 -6.71
N GLN A 210 2.62 18.74 -6.15
CA GLN A 210 3.18 19.98 -6.68
C GLN A 210 3.71 19.80 -8.11
N ALA A 211 4.38 18.67 -8.39
CA ALA A 211 4.92 18.37 -9.71
C ALA A 211 3.81 18.21 -10.75
N PHE A 212 2.76 17.43 -10.45
CA PHE A 212 1.64 17.26 -11.38
C PHE A 212 0.92 18.58 -11.66
N GLN A 213 0.65 19.38 -10.62
CA GLN A 213 0.04 20.69 -10.80
C GLN A 213 0.90 21.64 -11.64
N TYR A 214 2.23 21.62 -11.45
CA TYR A 214 3.13 22.40 -12.29
C TYR A 214 3.02 21.99 -13.76
N THR A 215 3.07 20.68 -14.05
CA THR A 215 2.97 20.16 -15.43
C THR A 215 1.62 20.45 -16.08
N ASP A 216 0.52 20.38 -15.30
CA ASP A 216 -0.83 20.66 -15.79
C ASP A 216 -1.00 22.15 -16.15
N GLN A 217 -0.32 23.05 -15.44
CA GLN A 217 -0.38 24.49 -15.67
C GLN A 217 0.56 24.98 -16.77
N HIS A 218 1.78 24.44 -16.87
CA HIS A 218 2.84 24.99 -17.73
C HIS A 218 3.09 24.19 -19.00
N GLY A 219 2.68 22.90 -19.06
CA GLY A 219 2.95 22.03 -20.21
C GLY A 219 4.41 21.60 -20.38
N GLU A 220 5.29 21.96 -19.44
CA GLU A 220 6.65 21.43 -19.30
C GLU A 220 6.65 20.11 -18.51
N VAL A 221 7.78 19.41 -18.46
CA VAL A 221 7.94 18.20 -17.65
C VAL A 221 8.98 18.38 -16.54
N CYS A 222 8.71 17.76 -15.39
CA CYS A 222 9.54 17.81 -14.19
C CYS A 222 10.62 16.69 -14.23
N PRO A 223 11.92 17.01 -14.09
CA PRO A 223 13.00 16.03 -13.98
C PRO A 223 12.94 15.16 -12.71
N ALA A 224 13.84 14.17 -12.64
CA ALA A 224 14.00 13.33 -11.45
C ALA A 224 14.34 14.16 -10.20
N GLY A 225 13.62 13.92 -9.10
CA GLY A 225 13.82 14.64 -7.85
C GLY A 225 13.36 16.10 -7.84
N TRP A 226 12.62 16.55 -8.88
CA TRP A 226 12.16 17.93 -8.99
C TRP A 226 11.38 18.41 -7.76
N LYS A 227 11.67 19.63 -7.34
CA LYS A 227 11.00 20.41 -6.29
C LYS A 227 10.64 21.81 -6.83
N PRO A 228 9.64 22.50 -6.24
CA PRO A 228 9.29 23.85 -6.63
C PRO A 228 10.50 24.79 -6.74
N GLY A 229 10.59 25.53 -7.84
CA GLY A 229 11.69 26.46 -8.15
C GLY A 229 12.87 25.84 -8.89
N GLN A 230 12.90 24.52 -9.10
CA GLN A 230 13.92 23.86 -9.91
C GLN A 230 13.58 23.86 -11.40
N ASP A 231 14.63 23.72 -12.22
CA ASP A 231 14.52 23.72 -13.68
C ASP A 231 13.67 22.54 -14.20
N THR A 232 13.03 22.80 -15.34
CA THR A 232 12.11 21.90 -16.04
C THR A 232 12.53 21.73 -17.49
N ILE A 233 11.88 20.78 -18.18
CA ILE A 233 12.20 20.45 -19.58
C ILE A 233 10.98 20.76 -20.45
N ILE A 234 11.17 21.56 -21.49
CA ILE A 234 10.16 21.70 -22.55
C ILE A 234 10.15 20.39 -23.37
N PRO A 235 9.01 19.69 -23.51
CA PRO A 235 8.92 18.38 -24.18
C PRO A 235 8.94 18.52 -25.72
N ASN A 236 9.95 19.20 -26.24
CA ASN A 236 10.22 19.40 -27.66
C ASN A 236 11.67 18.98 -27.99
N PRO A 237 11.92 18.21 -29.08
CA PRO A 237 13.27 17.73 -29.41
C PRO A 237 14.35 18.80 -29.55
N ALA A 238 14.00 19.99 -30.02
CA ALA A 238 14.94 21.11 -30.16
C ALA A 238 15.10 21.87 -28.85
N GLU A 239 13.98 22.22 -28.20
CA GLU A 239 14.02 23.11 -27.02
C GLU A 239 14.50 22.43 -25.75
N LYS A 240 14.33 21.10 -25.61
CA LYS A 240 14.85 20.36 -24.46
C LYS A 240 16.35 20.56 -24.24
N LYS A 241 17.11 20.89 -25.30
CA LYS A 241 18.55 21.15 -25.24
C LYS A 241 18.89 22.31 -24.29
N LYS A 242 17.99 23.29 -24.11
CA LYS A 242 18.17 24.40 -23.16
C LYS A 242 18.41 23.88 -21.73
N TYR A 243 17.58 22.92 -21.29
CA TYR A 243 17.76 22.27 -20.00
C TYR A 243 19.07 21.47 -19.95
N PHE A 244 19.31 20.60 -20.94
CA PHE A 244 20.48 19.73 -20.92
C PHE A 244 21.82 20.47 -21.02
N GLN A 245 21.86 21.64 -21.65
CA GLN A 245 23.03 22.51 -21.63
C GLN A 245 23.28 23.09 -20.24
N LYS A 246 22.21 23.53 -19.56
CA LYS A 246 22.31 24.14 -18.23
C LYS A 246 22.78 23.17 -17.14
N VAL A 247 22.39 21.89 -17.22
CA VAL A 247 22.75 20.88 -16.21
C VAL A 247 24.03 20.09 -16.52
N ALA A 248 24.63 20.31 -17.69
CA ALA A 248 25.89 19.65 -18.08
C ALA A 248 27.13 20.36 -17.50
N ASP A 249 26.98 21.59 -17.04
CA ASP A 249 28.00 22.41 -16.38
C ASP A 249 27.88 22.33 -14.85
#